data_AF-A0A3D2F7I6-F1
#
_entry.id   AF-A0A3D2F7I6-F1
#
_cell.length_a   1.000
_cell.length_b   1.000
_cell.length_c   1.000
_cell.angle_alpha   90.00
_cell.angle_beta   90.00
_cell.angle_gamma   90.00
#
_symmetry.space_group_name_H-M   'P 1'
#
loop_
_entity.id
_entity.type
_entity.pdbx_description
1 polymer ?
#
loop_
_entity_poly.entity_id
_entity_poly.type
_entity_poly.pdbx_seq_one_letter_code
_entity_poly.pdbx_strand_id
1 'polypeptide(L)'
;ITDSKGRKVNRSAVNFSQYNEKTFPFSMRQPPSKGNALGLVKFIFPNPYNIYLHDTPAKNLFSREVRAFSHGCVRLADPFDFAYALLAKEVGNPKEYFQAQLATGKEQRVNLKSPVPVHIIYRTASTNAKGHTQYRRDVYGRDAQVWNALAKAGVALRAVQG
;
A
#
# COMPACT_ATOMS: atom_id res chain seq x y z
N ILE A 1 -9.13 22.49 -5.76
CA ILE A 1 -9.48 21.96 -4.42
C ILE A 1 -11.00 21.99 -4.29
N THR A 2 -11.57 21.34 -3.28
CA THR A 2 -13.02 21.30 -3.08
C THR A 2 -13.37 21.82 -1.69
N ASP A 3 -14.38 22.67 -1.56
CA ASP A 3 -14.86 23.13 -0.25
C ASP A 3 -15.75 22.09 0.46
N SER A 4 -16.14 22.39 1.69
CA SER A 4 -17.03 21.53 2.50
C SER A 4 -18.42 21.31 1.89
N LYS A 5 -18.82 22.14 0.91
CA LYS A 5 -20.07 22.01 0.16
C LYS A 5 -19.88 21.23 -1.16
N GLY A 6 -18.69 20.69 -1.41
CA GLY A 6 -18.40 19.94 -2.63
C GLY A 6 -18.10 20.80 -3.87
N ARG A 7 -17.99 22.13 -3.73
CA ARG A 7 -17.75 23.04 -4.85
C ARG A 7 -16.26 23.12 -5.17
N LYS A 8 -15.93 23.13 -6.47
CA LYS A 8 -14.55 23.35 -6.92
C LYS A 8 -14.14 24.79 -6.63
N VAL A 9 -13.05 24.95 -5.89
CA VAL A 9 -12.43 26.25 -5.60
C VAL A 9 -11.09 26.32 -6.33
N ASN A 10 -10.85 27.45 -7.01
CA ASN A 10 -9.58 27.74 -7.64
C ASN A 10 -8.50 27.87 -6.56
N ARG A 11 -7.45 27.06 -6.66
CA ARG A 11 -6.35 27.03 -5.69
C ARG A 11 -5.63 28.37 -5.60
N SER A 12 -5.44 29.08 -6.72
CA SER A 12 -4.70 30.35 -6.72
C SER A 12 -5.45 31.49 -6.03
N ALA A 13 -6.76 31.35 -5.84
CA ALA A 13 -7.60 32.34 -5.17
C ALA A 13 -7.67 32.14 -3.64
N VAL A 14 -6.99 31.12 -3.09
CA VAL A 14 -7.03 30.78 -1.66
C VAL A 14 -5.68 31.08 -1.02
N ASN A 15 -5.68 31.90 0.03
CA ASN A 15 -4.50 32.10 0.86
C ASN A 15 -4.33 30.94 1.85
N PHE A 16 -3.47 29.98 1.50
CA PHE A 16 -3.23 28.80 2.34
C PHE A 16 -2.52 29.09 3.66
N SER A 17 -1.84 30.24 3.80
CA SER A 17 -1.11 30.57 5.04
C SER A 17 -2.03 30.86 6.22
N GLN A 18 -3.34 31.03 5.98
CA GLN A 18 -4.34 31.32 7.00
C GLN A 18 -4.89 30.06 7.69
N TYR A 19 -4.54 28.87 7.20
CA TYR A 19 -5.03 27.60 7.72
C TYR A 19 -3.91 26.77 8.33
N ASN A 20 -4.25 25.97 9.34
CA ASN A 20 -3.40 24.93 9.90
C ASN A 20 -4.11 23.58 9.79
N GLU A 21 -3.47 22.52 10.29
CA GLU A 21 -4.00 21.15 10.26
C GLU A 21 -5.43 21.04 10.83
N LYS A 22 -5.74 21.79 11.89
CA LYS A 22 -7.06 21.76 12.56
C LYS A 22 -8.12 22.60 11.87
N THR A 23 -7.71 23.65 11.16
CA THR A 23 -8.63 24.64 10.57
C THR A 23 -8.79 24.52 9.06
N PHE A 24 -8.15 23.51 8.44
CA PHE A 24 -8.16 23.33 6.99
C PHE A 24 -9.54 22.91 6.45
N PRO A 25 -10.26 23.78 5.70
CA PRO A 25 -11.68 23.55 5.39
C PRO A 25 -11.90 22.88 4.02
N PHE A 26 -10.82 22.44 3.35
CA PHE A 26 -10.88 21.94 1.97
C PHE A 26 -10.55 20.45 1.89
N SER A 27 -11.10 19.80 0.87
CA SER A 27 -10.65 18.50 0.40
C SER A 27 -9.69 18.66 -0.78
N MET A 28 -8.60 17.88 -0.76
CA MET A 28 -7.65 17.77 -1.85
C MET A 28 -7.74 16.38 -2.47
N ARG A 29 -7.86 16.34 -3.80
CA ARG A 29 -7.82 15.09 -4.58
C ARG A 29 -6.96 15.33 -5.81
N GLN A 30 -6.04 14.40 -6.05
CA GLN A 30 -5.29 14.35 -7.30
C GLN A 30 -6.12 13.57 -8.32
N PRO A 31 -6.44 14.15 -9.51
CA PRO A 31 -7.15 13.43 -10.55
C PRO A 31 -6.30 12.30 -11.16
N PRO A 32 -6.92 11.36 -11.90
CA PRO A 32 -6.19 10.36 -12.67
C PRO A 32 -5.18 11.02 -13.61
N SER A 33 -3.92 10.60 -13.52
CA SER A 33 -2.82 11.06 -14.38
C SER A 33 -1.60 10.14 -14.19
N LYS A 34 -0.65 10.17 -15.13
CA LYS A 34 0.63 9.44 -14.99
C LYS A 34 1.47 9.91 -13.78
N GLY A 35 1.24 11.13 -13.31
CA GLY A 35 1.89 11.69 -12.12
C GLY A 35 1.13 11.46 -10.82
N ASN A 36 0.04 10.68 -10.83
CA ASN A 36 -0.72 10.40 -9.61
C ASN A 36 0.14 9.59 -8.62
N ALA A 37 0.18 10.00 -7.35
CA ALA A 37 0.98 9.30 -6.33
C ALA A 37 0.55 7.83 -6.11
N LEU A 38 -0.73 7.52 -6.38
CA LEU A 38 -1.30 6.17 -6.37
C LEU A 38 -1.12 5.42 -7.69
N GLY A 39 -0.43 6.03 -8.66
CA GLY A 39 -0.23 5.49 -10.01
C GLY A 39 -1.54 5.34 -10.78
N LEU A 40 -1.60 4.34 -11.65
CA LEU A 40 -2.70 4.10 -12.58
C LEU A 40 -3.73 3.08 -12.09
N VAL A 41 -3.47 2.40 -10.97
CA VAL A 41 -4.40 1.43 -10.36
C VAL A 41 -4.18 1.34 -8.84
N LYS A 42 -5.28 1.18 -8.10
CA LYS A 42 -5.27 0.88 -6.66
C LYS A 42 -6.20 -0.29 -6.37
N PHE A 43 -5.84 -1.11 -5.39
CA PHE A 43 -6.57 -2.27 -4.91
C PHE A 43 -7.03 -1.99 -3.49
N ILE A 44 -8.35 -1.83 -3.37
CA ILE A 44 -9.00 -1.48 -2.10
C ILE A 44 -9.47 -2.77 -1.44
N PHE A 45 -9.16 -2.93 -0.16
CA PHE A 45 -9.62 -4.04 0.66
C PHE A 45 -10.08 -3.51 2.03
N PRO A 46 -11.05 -4.16 2.70
CA PRO A 46 -11.53 -3.72 4.00
C PRO A 46 -10.42 -3.69 5.05
N ASN A 47 -10.20 -2.53 5.69
CA ASN A 47 -9.32 -2.38 6.84
C ASN A 47 -9.62 -1.04 7.55
N PRO A 48 -9.37 -0.92 8.87
CA PRO A 48 -9.67 0.30 9.62
C PRO A 48 -8.63 1.42 9.42
N TYR A 49 -7.58 1.18 8.64
CA TYR A 49 -6.41 2.05 8.55
C TYR A 49 -6.31 2.83 7.24
N ASN A 50 -7.32 2.73 6.35
CA ASN A 50 -7.31 3.31 5.01
C ASN A 50 -6.07 2.93 4.18
N ILE A 51 -5.58 1.70 4.35
CA ILE A 51 -4.43 1.15 3.62
C ILE A 51 -4.90 0.49 2.33
N TYR A 52 -4.15 0.69 1.25
CA TYR A 52 -4.40 0.11 -0.05
C TYR A 52 -3.13 -0.51 -0.63
N LEU A 53 -3.27 -1.46 -1.56
CA LEU A 53 -2.20 -1.79 -2.49
C LEU A 53 -2.34 -0.87 -3.70
N HIS A 54 -1.25 -0.36 -4.27
CA HIS A 54 -1.38 0.54 -5.42
C HIS A 54 -0.12 0.63 -6.28
N ASP A 55 -0.30 1.17 -7.48
CA ASP A 55 0.78 1.54 -8.39
C ASP A 55 1.53 2.80 -7.89
N THR A 56 2.65 3.15 -8.51
CA THR A 56 3.40 4.36 -8.17
C THR A 56 4.23 4.83 -9.35
N PRO A 57 4.37 6.15 -9.57
CA PRO A 57 5.34 6.67 -10.54
C PRO A 57 6.79 6.44 -10.08
N ALA A 58 7.04 6.25 -8.79
CA ALA A 58 8.37 6.08 -8.20
C ALA A 58 8.90 4.64 -8.33
N LYS A 59 8.90 4.09 -9.56
CA LYS A 59 9.28 2.69 -9.84
C LYS A 59 10.74 2.37 -9.48
N ASN A 60 11.62 3.36 -9.58
CA ASN A 60 13.04 3.23 -9.23
C ASN A 60 13.26 2.78 -7.77
N LEU A 61 12.34 3.04 -6.85
CA LEU A 61 12.48 2.65 -5.44
C LEU A 61 12.43 1.14 -5.20
N PHE A 62 11.91 0.35 -6.14
CA PHE A 62 11.89 -1.11 -6.00
C PHE A 62 13.27 -1.77 -6.12
N SER A 63 14.26 -1.06 -6.68
CA SER A 63 15.66 -1.51 -6.74
C SER A 63 16.41 -1.38 -5.40
N ARG A 64 15.82 -0.73 -4.39
CA ARG A 64 16.45 -0.52 -3.08
C ARG A 64 16.35 -1.77 -2.21
N GLU A 65 17.37 -2.00 -1.39
CA GLU A 65 17.39 -3.07 -0.38
C GLU A 65 16.31 -2.81 0.69
N VAL A 66 16.32 -1.63 1.30
CA VAL A 66 15.28 -1.16 2.23
C VAL A 66 14.22 -0.41 1.43
N ARG A 67 12.95 -0.81 1.56
CA ARG A 67 11.82 -0.26 0.77
C ARG A 67 10.71 0.36 1.61
N ALA A 68 10.99 0.68 2.87
CA ALA A 68 10.05 1.32 3.80
C ALA A 68 9.92 2.85 3.55
N PHE A 69 9.60 3.25 2.30
CA PHE A 69 9.49 4.66 1.87
C PHE A 69 8.05 5.16 1.74
N SER A 70 7.06 4.38 2.19
CA SER A 70 5.66 4.76 2.10
C SER A 70 5.14 5.29 3.44
N HIS A 71 4.10 6.11 3.38
CA HIS A 71 3.40 6.64 4.55
C HIS A 71 2.31 5.66 5.04
N GLY A 72 2.48 4.36 4.79
CA GLY A 72 1.57 3.28 5.23
C GLY A 72 1.02 2.41 4.10
N CYS A 73 0.62 2.98 2.95
CA CYS A 73 0.11 2.18 1.82
C CYS A 73 1.21 1.33 1.17
N VAL A 74 0.82 0.21 0.54
CA VAL A 74 1.76 -0.76 -0.05
C VAL A 74 1.84 -0.55 -1.55
N ARG A 75 3.01 -0.15 -2.03
CA ARG A 75 3.27 0.03 -3.47
C ARG A 75 3.63 -1.32 -4.10
N LEU A 76 3.07 -1.61 -5.28
CA LEU A 76 3.40 -2.80 -6.07
C LEU A 76 4.38 -2.46 -7.19
N ALA A 77 5.37 -3.32 -7.41
CA ALA A 77 6.30 -3.21 -8.53
C ALA A 77 5.57 -3.40 -9.86
N ASP A 78 4.80 -4.50 -9.93
CA ASP A 78 4.06 -4.95 -11.12
C ASP A 78 2.54 -4.95 -10.86
N PRO A 79 1.93 -3.77 -10.68
CA PRO A 79 0.52 -3.67 -10.32
C PRO A 79 -0.41 -4.09 -11.46
N PHE A 80 0.01 -3.99 -12.72
CA PHE A 80 -0.81 -4.39 -13.86
C PHE A 80 -0.92 -5.90 -13.96
N ASP A 81 0.20 -6.61 -13.83
CA ASP A 81 0.20 -8.08 -13.79
C ASP A 81 -0.59 -8.59 -12.58
N PHE A 82 -0.50 -7.91 -11.43
CA PHE A 82 -1.35 -8.20 -10.29
C PHE A 82 -2.84 -8.02 -10.60
N ALA A 83 -3.23 -6.93 -11.29
CA ALA A 83 -4.61 -6.74 -11.74
C ALA A 83 -5.07 -7.83 -12.71
N TYR A 84 -4.22 -8.22 -13.66
CA TYR A 84 -4.53 -9.28 -14.63
C TYR A 84 -4.75 -10.61 -13.92
N ALA A 85 -3.90 -10.95 -12.94
CA ALA A 85 -4.03 -12.17 -12.16
C ALA A 85 -5.34 -12.23 -11.35
N LEU A 86 -5.76 -11.10 -10.75
CA LEU A 86 -7.05 -11.02 -10.05
C LEU A 86 -8.23 -11.19 -11.02
N LEU A 87 -8.16 -10.57 -12.19
CA LEU A 87 -9.22 -10.59 -13.20
C LEU A 87 -9.31 -11.92 -13.97
N ALA A 88 -8.23 -12.71 -14.02
CA ALA A 88 -8.14 -13.97 -14.77
C ALA A 88 -9.21 -15.01 -14.42
N LYS A 89 -9.76 -14.95 -13.20
CA LYS A 89 -10.83 -15.87 -12.77
C LYS A 89 -12.23 -15.43 -13.21
N GLU A 90 -12.38 -14.21 -13.74
CA GLU A 90 -13.69 -13.57 -13.93
C GLU A 90 -13.95 -13.10 -15.36
N VAL A 91 -12.90 -12.86 -16.15
CA VAL A 91 -12.97 -12.39 -17.54
C VAL A 91 -12.04 -13.20 -18.44
N GLY A 92 -12.48 -13.49 -19.67
CA GLY A 92 -11.71 -14.31 -20.61
C GLY A 92 -10.42 -13.65 -21.12
N ASN A 93 -10.40 -12.31 -21.23
CA ASN A 93 -9.21 -11.54 -21.58
C ASN A 93 -8.95 -10.41 -20.56
N PRO A 94 -8.25 -10.71 -19.45
CA PRO A 94 -7.97 -9.74 -18.37
C PRO A 94 -7.20 -8.51 -18.82
N LYS A 95 -6.21 -8.69 -19.71
CA LYS A 95 -5.34 -7.63 -20.18
C LYS A 95 -6.14 -6.63 -21.02
N GLU A 96 -6.88 -7.12 -22.01
CA GLU A 96 -7.73 -6.28 -22.85
C GLU A 96 -8.79 -5.55 -22.03
N TYR A 97 -9.50 -6.27 -21.14
CA TYR A 97 -10.50 -5.68 -20.27
C TYR A 97 -9.92 -4.54 -19.42
N PHE A 98 -8.78 -4.77 -18.76
CA PHE A 98 -8.13 -3.76 -17.94
C PHE A 98 -7.66 -2.56 -18.75
N GLN A 99 -7.04 -2.78 -19.92
CA GLN A 99 -6.57 -1.70 -20.78
C GLN A 99 -7.73 -0.86 -21.32
N ALA A 100 -8.88 -1.47 -21.60
CA ALA A 100 -10.09 -0.74 -21.98
C ALA A 100 -10.56 0.20 -20.85
N GLN A 101 -10.53 -0.25 -19.59
CA GLN A 101 -10.86 0.62 -18.44
C GLN A 101 -9.86 1.78 -18.31
N LEU A 102 -8.57 1.50 -18.47
CA LEU A 102 -7.50 2.50 -18.36
C LEU A 102 -7.57 3.54 -19.50
N ALA A 103 -7.89 3.10 -20.72
CA ALA A 103 -7.99 3.94 -21.91
C ALA A 103 -9.08 5.01 -21.80
N THR A 104 -10.07 4.84 -20.92
CA THR A 104 -11.10 5.86 -20.68
C THR A 104 -10.52 7.17 -20.14
N GLY A 105 -9.32 7.16 -19.55
CA GLY A 105 -8.69 8.30 -18.90
C GLY A 105 -9.44 8.83 -17.67
N LYS A 106 -10.50 8.13 -17.26
CA LYS A 106 -11.37 8.46 -16.12
C LYS A 106 -11.21 7.40 -15.04
N GLU A 107 -11.58 7.76 -13.81
CA GLU A 107 -11.60 6.78 -12.72
C GLU A 107 -12.68 5.74 -13.00
N GLN A 108 -12.26 4.48 -13.12
CA GLN A 108 -13.13 3.32 -13.23
C GLN A 108 -13.06 2.50 -11.94
N ARG A 109 -14.20 1.95 -11.52
CA ARG A 109 -14.28 1.03 -10.38
C ARG A 109 -14.68 -0.34 -10.89
N VAL A 110 -13.79 -1.31 -10.70
CA VAL A 110 -14.04 -2.72 -10.98
C VAL A 110 -14.10 -3.46 -9.65
N ASN A 111 -15.25 -4.06 -9.35
CA ASN A 111 -15.40 -4.93 -8.17
C ASN A 111 -15.22 -6.38 -8.63
N LEU A 112 -14.37 -7.14 -7.91
CA LEU A 112 -14.23 -8.57 -8.14
C LEU A 112 -15.53 -9.29 -7.74
N LYS A 113 -16.02 -10.18 -8.61
CA LYS A 113 -17.14 -11.08 -8.33
C LYS A 113 -16.83 -12.03 -7.18
N SER A 114 -15.59 -12.53 -7.12
CA SER A 114 -15.09 -13.40 -6.06
C SER A 114 -14.04 -12.67 -5.23
N PRO A 115 -14.36 -12.24 -3.99
CA PRO A 115 -13.40 -11.56 -3.13
C PRO A 115 -12.16 -12.42 -2.86
N VAL A 116 -10.98 -11.80 -2.92
CA VAL A 116 -9.71 -12.43 -2.60
C VAL A 116 -9.28 -11.99 -1.20
N PRO A 117 -9.07 -12.91 -0.24
CA PRO A 117 -8.57 -12.56 1.09
C PRO A 117 -7.19 -11.93 1.02
N VAL A 118 -6.96 -10.88 1.83
CA VAL A 118 -5.68 -10.18 1.92
C VAL A 118 -5.13 -10.33 3.33
N HIS A 119 -3.92 -10.90 3.43
CA HIS A 119 -3.18 -11.01 4.69
C HIS A 119 -1.88 -10.22 4.59
N ILE A 120 -1.70 -9.23 5.45
CA ILE A 120 -0.45 -8.48 5.59
C ILE A 120 0.20 -8.95 6.90
N ILE A 121 1.28 -9.70 6.78
CA ILE A 121 1.99 -10.29 7.92
C ILE A 121 3.40 -9.69 8.03
N TYR A 122 3.87 -9.55 9.26
CA TYR A 122 5.22 -9.11 9.56
C TYR A 122 6.01 -10.29 10.13
N ARG A 123 7.03 -10.75 9.38
CA ARG A 123 7.91 -11.83 9.79
C ARG A 123 9.36 -11.43 9.52
N THR A 124 10.18 -11.42 10.57
CA THR A 124 11.62 -11.15 10.52
C THR A 124 12.43 -12.44 10.41
N ALA A 125 11.82 -13.59 10.68
CA ALA A 125 12.36 -14.92 10.43
C ALA A 125 11.35 -15.76 9.64
N SER A 126 11.80 -16.46 8.60
CA SER A 126 10.96 -17.36 7.81
C SER A 126 11.76 -18.53 7.27
N THR A 127 11.15 -19.71 7.22
CA THR A 127 11.73 -20.92 6.60
C THR A 127 11.11 -21.14 5.22
N ASN A 128 11.87 -21.73 4.31
CA ASN A 128 11.33 -22.26 3.06
C ASN A 128 11.12 -23.78 3.20
N ALA A 129 10.35 -24.38 2.30
CA ALA A 129 9.99 -25.79 2.37
C ALA A 129 11.16 -26.78 2.23
N LYS A 130 12.38 -26.30 1.92
CA LYS A 130 13.55 -27.13 1.60
C LYS A 130 14.85 -26.69 2.31
N GLY A 131 14.82 -25.79 3.30
CA GLY A 131 16.08 -25.16 3.71
C GLY A 131 16.05 -24.29 4.96
N HIS A 132 17.21 -23.64 5.16
CA HIS A 132 17.59 -22.88 6.34
C HIS A 132 16.71 -21.64 6.58
N THR A 133 16.59 -21.26 7.85
CA THR A 133 15.89 -20.05 8.28
C THR A 133 16.53 -18.81 7.65
N GLN A 134 15.71 -17.99 6.99
CA GLN A 134 16.11 -16.70 6.48
C GLN A 134 15.62 -15.60 7.42
N TYR A 135 16.49 -14.61 7.62
CA TYR A 135 16.19 -13.44 8.45
C TYR A 135 16.03 -12.18 7.59
N ARG A 136 15.28 -11.22 8.11
CA ARG A 136 15.08 -9.87 7.56
C ARG A 136 15.27 -8.87 8.69
N ARG A 137 15.72 -7.65 8.35
CA ARG A 137 15.88 -6.57 9.33
C ARG A 137 14.53 -6.22 9.98
N ASP A 138 14.53 -6.08 11.30
CA ASP A 138 13.36 -5.65 12.06
C ASP A 138 13.16 -4.13 11.97
N VAL A 139 12.64 -3.67 10.84
CA VAL A 139 12.45 -2.22 10.56
C VAL A 139 11.44 -1.53 11.48
N TYR A 140 10.63 -2.29 12.22
CA TYR A 140 9.64 -1.75 13.17
C TYR A 140 10.00 -2.00 14.64
N GLY A 141 11.17 -2.58 14.93
CA GLY A 141 11.62 -2.83 16.31
C GLY A 141 10.69 -3.75 17.12
N ARG A 142 9.90 -4.60 16.45
CA ARG A 142 8.92 -5.47 17.12
C ARG A 142 9.57 -6.66 17.80
N ASP A 143 10.68 -7.16 17.27
CA ASP A 143 11.37 -8.34 17.80
C ASP A 143 11.95 -8.03 19.18
N ALA A 144 12.55 -6.84 19.34
CA ALA A 144 13.05 -6.39 20.64
C ALA A 144 11.93 -6.26 21.68
N GLN A 145 10.74 -5.80 21.28
CA GLN A 145 9.58 -5.70 22.17
C GLN A 145 9.09 -7.08 22.61
N VAL A 146 8.99 -8.02 21.65
CA VAL A 146 8.62 -9.41 21.94
C VAL A 146 9.64 -10.06 22.87
N TRP A 147 10.93 -9.90 22.59
CA TRP A 147 12.01 -10.41 23.44
C TRP A 147 11.91 -9.88 24.87
N ASN A 148 11.73 -8.57 25.04
CA ASN A 148 11.58 -7.96 26.37
C ASN A 148 10.36 -8.51 27.13
N ALA A 149 9.25 -8.78 26.44
CA ALA A 149 8.08 -9.39 27.04
C ALA A 149 8.34 -10.85 27.47
N LEU A 150 9.01 -11.64 26.62
CA LEU A 150 9.40 -13.02 26.93
C LEU A 150 10.37 -13.09 28.11
N ALA A 151 11.38 -12.22 28.14
CA ALA A 151 12.35 -12.15 29.23
C ALA A 151 11.66 -11.81 30.57
N LYS A 152 10.72 -10.85 30.58
CA LYS A 152 9.90 -10.55 31.76
C LYS A 152 9.03 -11.72 32.21
N ALA A 153 8.58 -12.56 31.27
CA ALA A 153 7.85 -13.78 31.56
C ALA A 153 8.75 -14.95 32.01
N GLY A 154 10.05 -14.72 32.19
CA GLY A 154 11.00 -15.73 32.69
C GLY A 154 11.67 -16.56 31.60
N VAL A 155 11.48 -16.24 30.31
CA VAL A 155 12.23 -16.88 29.22
C VAL A 155 13.66 -16.36 29.24
N ALA A 156 14.60 -17.23 29.60
CA ALA A 156 16.03 -16.98 29.44
C ALA A 156 16.54 -17.75 28.21
N LEU A 157 17.38 -17.11 27.39
CA LEU A 157 18.17 -17.86 26.41
C LEU A 157 19.13 -18.75 27.21
N ARG A 158 19.08 -20.07 26.99
CA ARG A 158 20.23 -20.90 27.36
C ARG A 158 21.41 -20.32 26.61
N ALA A 159 22.50 -20.01 27.32
CA ALA A 159 23.76 -19.68 26.69
C ALA A 159 24.02 -20.78 25.65
N VAL A 160 24.20 -20.38 24.38
CA VAL A 160 24.64 -21.31 23.34
C VAL A 160 26.05 -21.71 23.77
N GLN A 161 26.16 -22.84 24.48
CA GLN A 161 27.44 -23.49 24.70
C GLN A 161 27.86 -24.02 23.33
N GLY A 162 28.77 -23.27 22.69
CA GLY A 162 29.60 -23.79 21.61
C GLY A 162 30.66 -24.72 22.14
#